data_AF-A0A5K1ASS0-F1
#
_entry.id   AF-A0A5K1ASS0-F1
#
_cell.length_a   1.000
_cell.length_b   1.000
_cell.length_c   1.000
_cell.angle_alpha   90.00
_cell.angle_beta   90.00
_cell.angle_gamma   90.00
#
_symmetry.space_group_name_H-M   'P 1'
#
loop_
_entity.id
_entity.type
_entity.pdbx_description
1 polymer ?
#
loop_
_entity_poly.entity_id
_entity_poly.type
_entity_poly.pdbx_seq_one_letter_code
_entity_poly.pdbx_strand_id
1 'polypeptide(L)' 'KLSQLIEVEKVMNEGIPVIRRFSGGGTVIVDNGTIFVTFICNKGAIDQLQPFPQPIMSWTGQFYSQVLGGAHKFNLREN' A
#
# COMPACT_ATOMS: atom_id res chain seq x y z
N LYS A 1 3.64 19.63 -4.71
CA LYS A 1 2.36 20.40 -4.68
C LYS A 1 1.23 19.46 -5.11
N LEU A 2 0.00 19.62 -4.59
CA LEU A 2 -1.11 18.69 -4.90
C LEU A 2 -1.35 18.53 -6.41
N SER A 3 -1.25 19.64 -7.15
CA SER A 3 -1.34 19.69 -8.61
C SER A 3 -0.22 18.96 -9.38
N GLN A 4 0.82 18.47 -8.69
CA GLN A 4 1.85 17.60 -9.30
C GLN A 4 1.52 16.11 -9.11
N LEU A 5 0.49 15.80 -8.32
CA LEU A 5 0.13 14.43 -7.96
C LEU A 5 -1.21 14.01 -8.55
N ILE A 6 -2.14 14.96 -8.73
CA ILE A 6 -3.50 14.71 -9.22
C ILE A 6 -4.00 15.89 -10.08
N GLU A 7 -4.97 15.59 -10.96
CA GLU A 7 -5.76 16.58 -11.70
C GLU A 7 -6.82 17.21 -10.78
N VAL A 8 -6.47 18.29 -10.10
CA VAL A 8 -7.27 18.88 -9.01
C VAL A 8 -8.69 19.22 -9.44
N GLU A 9 -8.88 19.86 -10.59
CA GLU A 9 -10.21 20.28 -11.05
C GLU A 9 -11.12 19.08 -11.32
N LYS A 10 -10.60 18.02 -11.95
CA LYS A 10 -11.38 16.80 -12.24
C LYS A 10 -11.82 16.11 -10.96
N VAL A 11 -10.87 15.90 -10.04
CA VAL A 11 -11.12 15.24 -8.75
C VAL A 11 -12.18 15.98 -7.93
N MET A 12 -12.13 17.33 -7.93
CA MET A 12 -13.13 18.15 -7.26
C MET A 12 -14.51 18.07 -7.93
N ASN A 13 -14.57 18.14 -9.26
CA ASN A 13 -15.81 18.09 -10.02
C ASN A 13 -16.50 16.72 -9.92
N GLU A 14 -15.72 15.65 -9.83
CA GLU A 14 -16.21 14.27 -9.66
C GLU A 14 -16.49 13.92 -8.18
N GLY A 15 -16.20 14.84 -7.25
CA GLY A 15 -16.46 14.64 -5.82
C GLY A 15 -15.60 13.54 -5.18
N ILE A 16 -14.41 13.26 -5.73
CA ILE A 16 -13.51 12.23 -5.23
C ILE A 16 -12.74 12.76 -4.01
N PRO A 17 -12.83 12.13 -2.83
CA PRO A 17 -12.13 12.59 -1.64
C PRO A 17 -10.60 12.48 -1.77
N VAL A 18 -9.89 13.54 -1.39
CA VAL A 18 -8.42 13.56 -1.34
C VAL A 18 -7.96 13.57 0.12
N ILE A 19 -7.28 12.50 0.53
CA ILE A 19 -6.85 12.31 1.92
C ILE A 19 -5.32 12.21 1.97
N ARG A 20 -4.69 13.04 2.81
CA ARG A 20 -3.26 12.92 3.12
C ARG A 20 -3.07 11.95 4.28
N ARG A 21 -2.34 10.85 4.06
CA ARG A 21 -1.96 9.91 5.13
C ARG A 21 -0.72 10.38 5.90
N PHE A 22 -0.54 9.85 7.10
CA PHE A 22 0.60 10.14 7.97
C PHE A 22 1.90 9.43 7.55
N SER A 23 1.80 8.24 6.97
CA SER A 23 2.95 7.47 6.46
C SER A 23 3.50 8.04 5.15
N GLY A 24 4.79 7.82 4.87
CA GLY A 24 5.40 8.17 3.59
C GLY A 24 4.95 7.30 2.40
N GLY A 25 5.56 7.55 1.24
CA GLY A 25 5.30 6.84 -0.04
C GLY A 25 4.59 7.72 -1.08
N GLY A 26 4.13 7.12 -2.18
CA GLY A 26 3.46 7.81 -3.30
C GLY A 26 1.96 8.05 -3.11
N THR A 27 1.33 8.62 -4.12
CA THR A 27 -0.14 8.75 -4.24
C THR A 27 -0.75 7.43 -4.69
N VAL A 28 -1.89 7.04 -4.13
CA VAL A 28 -2.60 5.81 -4.50
C VAL A 28 -4.06 6.13 -4.82
N ILE A 29 -4.62 5.45 -5.82
CA ILE A 29 -6.06 5.51 -6.16
C ILE A 29 -6.73 4.33 -5.48
N VAL A 30 -7.90 4.57 -4.90
CA VAL A 30 -8.61 3.62 -4.06
C VAL A 30 -10.06 3.56 -4.50
N ASP A 31 -10.60 2.36 -4.57
CA ASP A 31 -11.97 2.09 -5.01
C ASP A 31 -12.60 0.97 -4.18
N ASN A 32 -13.80 0.54 -4.56
CA ASN A 32 -14.53 -0.53 -3.89
C ASN A 32 -13.82 -1.90 -3.94
N GLY A 33 -12.87 -2.10 -4.84
CA GLY A 33 -12.07 -3.32 -4.94
C GLY A 33 -10.77 -3.28 -4.12
N THR A 34 -10.48 -2.16 -3.46
CA THR A 34 -9.23 -1.94 -2.74
C THR A 34 -9.35 -2.38 -1.28
N ILE A 35 -8.46 -3.28 -0.85
CA ILE A 35 -8.37 -3.72 0.55
C ILE A 35 -7.12 -3.13 1.18
N PHE A 36 -7.28 -2.43 2.30
CA PHE A 36 -6.18 -1.96 3.12
C PHE A 36 -5.86 -2.97 4.22
N VAL A 37 -4.57 -3.29 4.37
CA VAL A 37 -4.09 -4.10 5.49
C VAL A 37 -2.91 -3.40 6.15
N THR A 38 -2.97 -3.31 7.48
CA THR A 38 -1.90 -2.75 8.31
C THR A 38 -1.44 -3.81 9.30
N PHE A 39 -0.13 -4.09 9.31
CA PHE A 39 0.49 -4.93 10.33
C PHE A 39 1.02 -4.03 11.46
N ILE A 40 0.51 -4.22 12.67
CA ILE A 40 1.00 -3.54 13.87
C ILE A 40 1.66 -4.61 14.73
N CYS A 41 2.97 -4.54 14.86
CA CYS A 41 3.76 -5.54 15.56
C CYS A 41 4.94 -4.91 16.30
N ASN A 42 5.45 -5.62 17.31
CA ASN A 42 6.69 -5.26 17.97
C ASN A 42 7.87 -5.40 16.98
N LYS A 43 8.93 -4.60 17.16
CA LYS A 43 10.12 -4.62 16.29
C LYS A 43 10.74 -6.03 16.17
N GLY A 44 10.68 -6.83 17.23
CA GLY A 44 11.21 -8.21 17.25
C GLY A 44 10.15 -9.30 17.03
N ALA A 45 8.95 -8.97 16.55
CA ALA A 45 7.89 -9.97 16.32
C ALA A 45 8.21 -10.92 15.16
N ILE A 46 9.09 -10.50 14.24
CA ILE A 46 9.52 -11.27 13.08
C ILE A 46 11.04 -11.30 13.12
N ASP A 47 11.60 -12.50 13.26
CA ASP A 47 13.03 -12.69 13.35
C ASP A 47 13.74 -12.19 12.09
N GLN A 48 14.85 -11.48 12.30
CA GLN A 48 15.75 -10.98 11.25
C GLN A 48 15.13 -9.94 10.28
N LEU A 49 13.85 -9.58 10.42
CA LEU A 49 13.22 -8.56 9.60
C LEU A 49 13.74 -7.16 9.99
N GLN A 50 14.47 -6.54 9.08
CA GLN A 50 14.90 -5.16 9.28
C GLN A 50 13.71 -4.21 9.07
N PRO A 51 13.51 -3.20 9.94
CA PRO A 51 12.35 -2.30 9.89
C PRO A 51 12.52 -1.20 8.83
N PHE A 52 12.83 -1.59 7.60
CA PHE A 52 13.01 -0.69 6.45
C PHE A 52 12.05 -1.07 5.32
N PRO A 53 11.69 -0.13 4.42
CA PRO A 53 10.64 -0.35 3.42
C PRO A 53 10.84 -1.60 2.55
N GLN A 54 12.01 -1.79 1.94
CA GLN A 54 12.25 -2.89 1.01
C GLN A 54 12.25 -4.28 1.69
N PRO A 55 12.88 -4.46 2.87
CA PRO A 55 12.77 -5.71 3.63
C PRO A 55 11.33 -6.03 4.05
N ILE A 56 10.59 -5.04 4.59
CA ILE A 56 9.18 -5.22 4.98
C ILE A 56 8.33 -5.61 3.77
N MET A 57 8.51 -4.93 2.64
CA MET A 57 7.77 -5.19 1.42
C MET A 57 8.05 -6.58 0.84
N SER A 58 9.32 -7.01 0.84
CA SER A 58 9.70 -8.35 0.39
C SER A 58 9.07 -9.43 1.26
N TRP A 59 9.11 -9.24 2.59
CA TRP A 59 8.52 -10.17 3.55
C TRP A 59 6.99 -10.23 3.42
N THR A 60 6.29 -9.10 3.32
CA THR A 60 4.82 -9.09 3.15
C THR A 60 4.42 -9.72 1.82
N GLY A 61 5.20 -9.53 0.76
CA GLY A 61 5.01 -10.21 -0.52
C GLY A 61 5.07 -11.74 -0.40
N GLN A 62 6.03 -12.27 0.34
CA GLN A 62 6.13 -13.72 0.62
C GLN A 62 4.94 -14.22 1.44
N PHE A 63 4.58 -13.50 2.51
CA PHE A 63 3.43 -13.82 3.35
C PHE A 63 2.14 -13.94 2.52
N TYR A 64 1.82 -12.92 1.72
CA TYR A 64 0.62 -12.93 0.89
C TYR A 64 0.69 -13.93 -0.26
N SER A 65 1.88 -14.23 -0.80
CA SER A 65 2.03 -15.29 -1.80
C SER A 65 1.62 -16.66 -1.25
N GLN A 66 1.82 -16.92 0.04
CA GLN A 66 1.36 -18.16 0.68
C GLN A 66 -0.14 -18.13 0.96
N VAL A 67 -0.67 -17.01 1.46
CA VAL A 67 -2.09 -16.87 1.81
C VAL A 67 -2.99 -16.81 0.57
N LEU A 68 -2.53 -16.16 -0.49
CA LEU A 68 -3.29 -15.89 -1.72
C LEU A 68 -2.80 -16.72 -2.91
N GLY A 69 -1.77 -17.55 -2.76
CA GLY A 69 -1.16 -18.29 -3.87
C GLY A 69 -2.11 -19.23 -4.62
N GLY A 70 -3.16 -19.72 -3.94
CA GLY A 70 -4.23 -20.52 -4.56
C GLY A 70 -5.32 -19.70 -5.25
N ALA A 71 -5.42 -18.40 -4.98
CA ALA A 71 -6.48 -17.52 -5.46
C ALA A 71 -5.88 -16.39 -6.31
N HIS A 72 -6.14 -16.40 -7.62
CA HIS A 72 -5.93 -15.26 -8.51
C HIS A 72 -4.52 -14.64 -8.49
N LYS A 73 -3.50 -15.33 -9.03
CA LYS A 73 -2.19 -14.78 -9.45
C LYS A 73 -1.70 -13.55 -8.65
N PHE A 74 -1.59 -13.68 -7.33
CA PHE A 74 -1.05 -12.61 -6.50
C PHE A 74 0.39 -12.29 -6.95
N ASN A 75 0.71 -11.01 -7.08
CA ASN A 75 2.06 -10.54 -7.39
C ASN A 75 2.34 -9.26 -6.61
N LEU A 76 3.50 -9.21 -5.97
CA LEU A 76 4.02 -7.98 -5.39
C LEU A 76 4.34 -6.99 -6.52
N ARG A 77 3.88 -5.75 -6.39
CA ARG A 77 4.18 -4.67 -7.34
C ARG A 77 4.83 -3.50 -6.62
N GLU A 78 5.94 -3.04 -7.15
CA GLU A 78 6.51 -1.74 -6.85
C GLU A 78 6.02 -0.74 -7.90
N ASN A 79 5.91 0.53 -7.51
CA ASN A 79 5.60 1.64 -8.43
C ASN A 79 6.85 2.12 -9.15
#